data_AF-A0A0L0HMU6-F1
#
_entry.id   AF-A0A0L0HMU6-F1
#
_cell.length_a   1.000
_cell.length_b   1.000
_cell.length_c   1.000
_cell.angle_alpha   90.00
_cell.angle_beta   90.00
_cell.angle_gamma   90.00
#
_symmetry.space_group_name_H-M   'P 1'
#
loop_
_entity.id
_entity.type
_entity.pdbx_description
1 polymer ?
#
loop_
_entity_poly.entity_id
_entity_poly.type
_entity_poly.pdbx_seq_one_letter_code
_entity_poly.pdbx_strand_id
1 'polypeptide(L)'
;MPAPPVLANPQLSDPQPQHYSQQPHTPTRTNVLQLPQITKELASLERSVAEAKAASLKEERTLVDAQRLAIQEIERTAQEEEQFLEGVELERGEEEQEVLLHGAVDELMRHGVTDVAGRLPMGLGQMNQNKVDDAGKQAWQQQTSQMYRTSGHLPQRFEKPALWRYEIQRSHPLYTTTAGDYGKFHPTVHEMPTAFHGQSSKFSKHLNQAGPYRNCSLNIK
;
A
#
# COMPACT_ATOMS: atom_id res chain seq x y z
N MET A 1 9.37 -48.99 89.62
CA MET A 1 8.69 -49.22 88.33
C MET A 1 9.75 -49.54 87.30
N PRO A 2 9.91 -50.83 86.91
CA PRO A 2 10.96 -51.27 85.99
C PRO A 2 10.61 -50.94 84.53
N ALA A 3 11.65 -50.67 83.73
CA ALA A 3 11.57 -50.38 82.30
C ALA A 3 11.15 -51.62 81.47
N PRO A 4 10.40 -51.45 80.36
CA PRO A 4 10.05 -52.55 79.47
C PRO A 4 11.23 -52.93 78.52
N PRO A 5 11.29 -54.20 78.07
CA PRO A 5 12.42 -54.77 77.36
C PRO A 5 12.51 -54.36 75.88
N VAL A 6 13.75 -54.21 75.42
CA VAL A 6 14.15 -53.94 74.03
C VAL A 6 13.89 -55.18 73.17
N LEU A 7 13.01 -55.06 72.18
CA LEU A 7 12.86 -56.04 71.10
C LEU A 7 13.92 -55.77 70.03
N ALA A 8 14.79 -56.75 69.83
CA ALA A 8 15.77 -56.80 68.75
C ALA A 8 15.07 -57.01 67.40
N ASN A 9 15.37 -56.15 66.42
CA ASN A 9 15.01 -56.36 65.02
C ASN A 9 16.16 -57.08 64.28
N PRO A 10 15.89 -58.15 63.51
CA PRO A 10 16.89 -58.85 62.74
C PRO A 10 17.16 -58.16 61.39
N GLN A 11 18.45 -58.08 61.07
CA GLN A 11 19.10 -57.91 59.77
C GLN A 11 18.26 -57.40 58.58
N LEU A 12 18.51 -56.14 58.20
CA LEU A 12 18.22 -55.64 56.86
C LEU A 12 19.52 -55.75 56.02
N SER A 13 19.44 -56.59 55.00
CA SER A 13 20.45 -56.95 54.02
C SER A 13 21.01 -55.77 53.21
N ASP A 14 22.32 -55.79 52.95
CA ASP A 14 23.03 -54.88 52.05
C ASP A 14 22.43 -54.83 50.63
N PRO A 15 22.32 -53.65 50.00
CA PRO A 15 21.95 -53.56 48.59
C PRO A 15 23.15 -53.90 47.68
N GLN A 16 22.94 -54.85 46.77
CA GLN A 16 23.85 -55.21 45.68
C GLN A 16 24.21 -53.98 44.80
N PRO A 17 25.45 -53.88 44.29
CA PRO A 17 25.83 -52.81 43.37
C PRO A 17 25.16 -53.00 42.00
N GLN A 18 24.36 -52.01 41.60
CA GLN A 18 23.79 -51.98 40.25
C GLN A 18 24.88 -51.71 39.22
N HIS A 19 25.05 -52.65 38.29
CA HIS A 19 25.81 -52.46 37.06
C HIS A 19 25.15 -51.33 36.23
N TYR A 20 25.72 -50.13 36.29
CA TYR A 20 25.35 -49.06 35.37
C TYR A 20 25.88 -49.38 33.97
N SER A 21 24.95 -49.63 33.05
CA SER A 21 25.17 -49.69 31.62
C SER A 21 25.75 -48.37 31.11
N GLN A 22 26.95 -48.41 30.52
CA GLN A 22 27.52 -47.27 29.82
C GLN A 22 26.73 -47.03 28.52
N GLN A 23 25.97 -45.95 28.48
CA GLN A 23 25.38 -45.42 27.25
C GLN A 23 26.49 -44.81 26.37
N PRO A 24 26.53 -45.07 25.05
CA PRO A 24 27.52 -44.46 24.16
C PRO A 24 27.22 -42.97 23.99
N HIS A 25 28.25 -42.14 24.22
CA HIS A 25 28.24 -40.71 23.94
C HIS A 25 28.15 -40.50 22.42
N THR A 26 27.15 -39.75 21.96
CA THR A 26 27.07 -39.33 20.57
C THR A 26 28.08 -38.21 20.33
N PRO A 27 28.93 -38.27 19.28
CA PRO A 27 29.80 -37.17 18.96
C PRO A 27 28.95 -35.97 18.49
N THR A 28 29.09 -34.84 19.18
CA THR A 28 28.52 -33.57 18.75
C THR A 28 29.07 -33.24 17.36
N ARG A 29 28.21 -33.24 16.35
CA ARG A 29 28.58 -32.88 14.97
C ARG A 29 28.92 -31.40 14.91
N THR A 30 30.20 -31.08 15.06
CA THR A 30 30.72 -29.73 14.83
C THR A 30 30.79 -29.49 13.32
N ASN A 31 29.74 -28.89 12.74
CA ASN A 31 29.78 -28.35 11.37
C ASN A 31 30.69 -27.10 11.34
N VAL A 32 32.00 -27.31 11.50
CA VAL A 32 32.99 -26.24 11.33
C VAL A 32 33.44 -26.31 9.88
N LEU A 33 32.97 -25.35 9.06
CA LEU A 33 33.47 -25.16 7.71
C LEU A 33 34.99 -24.95 7.78
N GLN A 34 35.75 -25.66 6.94
CA GLN A 34 37.19 -25.49 6.89
C GLN A 34 37.53 -24.07 6.41
N LEU A 35 38.61 -23.47 6.90
CA LEU A 35 39.13 -22.15 6.47
C LEU A 35 39.08 -21.90 4.94
N PRO A 36 39.53 -22.83 4.06
CA PRO A 36 39.45 -22.63 2.60
C PRO A 36 38.01 -22.60 2.04
N GLN A 37 37.05 -23.16 2.77
CA GLN A 37 35.64 -23.06 2.40
C GLN A 37 35.07 -21.70 2.82
N ILE A 38 35.43 -21.22 4.01
CA ILE A 38 35.03 -19.89 4.51
C ILE A 38 35.52 -18.78 3.56
N THR A 39 36.75 -18.84 3.08
CA THR A 39 37.30 -17.82 2.18
C THR A 39 36.58 -17.79 0.82
N LYS A 40 36.19 -18.95 0.29
CA LYS A 40 35.38 -19.04 -0.94
C LYS A 40 34.00 -18.42 -0.76
N GLU A 41 33.35 -18.71 0.37
CA GLU A 41 32.04 -18.13 0.70
C GLU A 41 32.13 -16.61 0.84
N LEU A 42 33.13 -16.09 1.56
CA LEU A 42 33.34 -14.64 1.69
C LEU A 42 33.56 -13.95 0.34
N ALA A 43 34.42 -14.49 -0.52
CA ALA A 43 34.66 -13.94 -1.86
C ALA A 43 33.43 -14.04 -2.78
N SER A 44 32.55 -15.03 -2.55
CA SER A 44 31.26 -15.15 -3.24
C SER A 44 30.28 -14.08 -2.76
N LEU A 45 30.17 -13.89 -1.45
CA LEU A 45 29.32 -12.90 -0.81
C LEU A 45 29.73 -11.47 -1.21
N GLU A 46 31.03 -11.17 -1.24
CA GLU A 46 31.53 -9.86 -1.67
C GLU A 46 31.15 -9.54 -3.11
N ARG A 47 31.24 -10.52 -4.02
CA ARG A 47 30.78 -10.38 -5.41
C ARG A 47 29.28 -10.13 -5.49
N SER A 48 28.49 -10.88 -4.73
CA SER A 48 27.03 -10.70 -4.68
C SER A 48 26.64 -9.32 -4.15
N VAL A 49 27.32 -8.83 -3.10
CA VAL A 49 27.10 -7.48 -2.56
C VAL A 49 27.48 -6.40 -3.57
N ALA A 50 28.60 -6.56 -4.28
CA ALA A 50 29.03 -5.62 -5.31
C ALA A 50 28.02 -5.57 -6.49
N GLU A 51 27.54 -6.72 -6.92
CA GLU A 51 26.51 -6.82 -7.97
C GLU A 51 25.19 -6.18 -7.54
N ALA A 52 24.73 -6.46 -6.32
CA ALA A 52 23.50 -5.86 -5.78
C ALA A 52 23.61 -4.32 -5.70
N LYS A 53 24.76 -3.80 -5.26
CA LYS A 53 25.02 -2.35 -5.24
C LYS A 53 25.01 -1.76 -6.65
N ALA A 54 25.64 -2.43 -7.61
CA ALA A 54 25.66 -1.98 -9.00
C ALA A 54 24.26 -2.01 -9.64
N ALA A 55 23.45 -3.01 -9.34
CA ALA A 55 22.06 -3.09 -9.79
C ALA A 55 21.22 -1.95 -9.20
N SER A 56 21.34 -1.69 -7.89
CA SER A 56 20.63 -0.59 -7.23
C SER A 56 20.99 0.78 -7.80
N LEU A 57 22.28 1.04 -8.07
CA LEU A 57 22.72 2.29 -8.71
C LEU A 57 22.18 2.47 -10.13
N LYS A 58 22.03 1.37 -10.90
CA LYS A 58 21.43 1.42 -12.22
C LYS A 58 19.95 1.79 -12.13
N GLU A 59 19.22 1.19 -11.21
CA GLU A 59 17.80 1.47 -10.98
C GLU A 59 17.58 2.94 -10.58
N GLU A 60 18.39 3.45 -9.65
CA GLU A 60 18.34 4.86 -9.24
C GLU A 60 18.58 5.82 -10.42
N ARG A 61 19.56 5.53 -11.27
CA ARG A 61 19.82 6.33 -12.49
C ARG A 61 18.62 6.31 -13.43
N THR A 62 18.04 5.14 -13.69
CA THR A 62 16.87 5.05 -14.58
C THR A 62 15.65 5.78 -14.03
N LEU A 63 15.47 5.79 -12.70
CA LEU A 63 14.39 6.53 -12.06
C LEU A 63 14.59 8.04 -12.19
N VAL A 64 15.81 8.52 -11.96
CA VAL A 64 16.16 9.94 -12.12
C VAL A 64 16.00 10.39 -13.57
N ASP A 65 16.41 9.57 -14.54
CA ASP A 65 16.24 9.87 -15.96
C ASP A 65 14.76 9.90 -16.36
N ALA A 66 13.95 8.95 -15.87
CA ALA A 66 12.51 8.94 -16.10
C ALA A 66 11.81 10.17 -15.48
N GLN A 67 12.21 10.58 -14.28
CA GLN A 67 11.70 11.81 -13.65
C GLN A 67 12.05 13.05 -14.45
N ARG A 68 13.28 13.16 -14.97
CA ARG A 68 13.69 14.29 -15.83
C ARG A 68 12.86 14.37 -17.11
N LEU A 69 12.61 13.25 -17.76
CA LEU A 69 11.76 13.21 -18.95
C LEU A 69 10.31 13.63 -18.65
N ALA A 70 9.75 13.18 -17.51
CA ALA A 70 8.41 13.59 -17.10
C ALA A 70 8.31 15.10 -16.85
N ILE A 71 9.34 15.70 -16.25
CA ILE A 71 9.39 17.15 -16.04
C ILE A 71 9.45 17.90 -17.38
N GLN A 72 10.30 17.46 -18.31
CA GLN A 72 10.38 18.07 -19.64
C GLN A 72 9.06 17.99 -20.40
N GLU A 73 8.34 16.88 -20.27
CA GLU A 73 7.03 16.73 -20.91
C GLU A 73 6.00 17.70 -20.33
N ILE A 74 5.98 17.89 -19.00
CA ILE A 74 5.11 18.86 -18.34
C ILE A 74 5.45 20.28 -18.80
N GLU A 75 6.73 20.63 -18.86
CA GLU A 75 7.18 21.94 -19.33
C GLU A 75 6.77 22.18 -20.79
N ARG A 76 6.87 21.16 -21.65
CA ARG A 76 6.41 21.23 -23.04
C ARG A 76 4.90 21.47 -23.12
N THR A 77 4.10 20.71 -22.37
CA THR A 77 2.65 20.90 -22.35
C THR A 77 2.25 22.28 -21.84
N ALA A 78 2.98 22.81 -20.85
CA ALA A 78 2.72 24.15 -20.33
C ALA A 78 3.04 25.24 -21.38
N GLN A 79 4.11 25.09 -22.16
CA GLN A 79 4.44 26.00 -23.25
C GLN A 79 3.41 25.95 -24.38
N GLU A 80 2.90 24.76 -24.71
CA GLU A 80 1.84 24.59 -25.72
C GLU A 80 0.53 25.27 -25.26
N GLU A 81 0.17 25.14 -23.97
CA GLU A 81 -0.99 25.84 -23.39
C GLU A 81 -0.82 27.36 -23.36
N GLU A 82 0.37 27.86 -23.04
CA GLU A 82 0.67 29.30 -23.05
C GLU A 82 0.53 29.89 -24.47
N GLN A 83 1.08 29.21 -25.48
CA GLN A 83 0.92 29.61 -26.89
C GLN A 83 -0.54 29.55 -27.36
N PHE A 84 -1.30 28.56 -26.90
CA PHE A 84 -2.72 28.47 -27.19
C PHE A 84 -3.51 29.64 -26.60
N LEU A 85 -3.23 30.00 -25.35
CA LEU A 85 -3.88 31.13 -24.67
C LEU A 85 -3.54 32.46 -25.35
N GLU A 86 -2.28 32.68 -25.74
CA GLU A 86 -1.86 33.87 -26.49
C GLU A 86 -2.56 33.97 -27.85
N GLY A 87 -2.78 32.84 -28.53
CA GLY A 87 -3.56 32.80 -29.78
C GLY A 87 -5.05 33.15 -29.59
N VAL A 88 -5.68 32.65 -28.52
CA VAL A 88 -7.09 32.95 -28.19
C VAL A 88 -7.29 34.41 -27.78
N GLU A 89 -6.31 35.02 -27.10
CA GLU A 89 -6.35 36.44 -26.75
C GLU A 89 -6.26 37.36 -27.98
N LEU A 90 -5.54 36.95 -29.03
CA LEU A 90 -5.48 37.67 -30.30
C LEU A 90 -6.80 37.60 -31.07
N GLU A 91 -7.42 36.43 -31.20
CA GLU A 91 -8.73 36.28 -31.86
C GLU A 91 -9.82 37.08 -31.15
N ARG A 92 -9.84 37.07 -29.81
CA ARG A 92 -10.79 37.87 -29.02
C ARG A 92 -10.56 39.37 -29.18
N GLY A 93 -9.31 39.82 -29.29
CA GLY A 93 -8.97 41.23 -29.53
C GLY A 93 -9.43 41.73 -30.91
N GLU A 94 -9.39 40.88 -31.92
CA GLU A 94 -9.89 41.17 -33.27
C GLU A 94 -11.43 41.26 -33.31
N GLU A 95 -12.12 40.34 -32.64
CA GLU A 95 -13.59 40.39 -32.48
C GLU A 95 -14.05 41.64 -31.72
N GLU A 96 -13.34 42.03 -30.66
CA GLU A 96 -13.65 43.25 -29.90
C GLU A 96 -13.42 44.53 -30.74
N GLN A 97 -12.42 44.55 -31.64
CA GLN A 97 -12.24 45.63 -32.62
C GLN A 97 -13.34 45.66 -33.69
N GLU A 98 -13.79 44.52 -34.21
CA GLU A 98 -14.92 44.45 -35.15
C GLU A 98 -16.23 44.92 -34.52
N VAL A 99 -16.51 44.52 -33.26
CA VAL A 99 -17.71 44.96 -32.54
C VAL A 99 -17.69 46.46 -32.27
N LEU A 100 -16.52 47.05 -31.96
CA LEU A 100 -16.37 48.50 -31.81
C LEU A 100 -16.57 49.24 -33.14
N LEU A 101 -16.04 48.71 -34.24
CA LEU A 101 -16.25 49.25 -35.59
C LEU A 101 -17.72 49.15 -36.02
N HIS A 102 -18.36 48.01 -35.78
CA HIS A 102 -19.77 47.79 -36.11
C HIS A 102 -20.70 48.64 -35.21
N GLY A 103 -20.34 48.81 -33.94
CA GLY A 103 -21.05 49.67 -32.99
C GLY A 103 -20.95 51.16 -33.33
N ALA A 104 -19.81 51.63 -33.82
CA ALA A 104 -19.65 53.02 -34.26
C ALA A 104 -20.47 53.34 -35.52
N VAL A 105 -20.63 52.37 -36.44
CA VAL A 105 -21.51 52.49 -37.61
C VAL A 105 -22.98 52.54 -37.18
N ASP A 106 -23.34 51.73 -36.18
CA ASP A 106 -24.68 51.69 -35.58
C ASP A 106 -25.04 52.97 -34.79
N GLU A 107 -24.06 53.57 -34.12
CA GLU A 107 -24.21 54.82 -33.37
C GLU A 107 -24.39 56.03 -34.30
N LEU A 108 -23.75 56.01 -35.47
CA LEU A 108 -24.01 56.97 -36.55
C LEU A 108 -25.44 56.86 -37.12
N MET A 109 -26.00 55.65 -37.12
CA MET A 109 -27.37 55.38 -37.58
C MET A 109 -28.44 55.70 -36.50
N ARG A 110 -28.07 55.71 -35.21
CA ARG A 110 -28.98 56.01 -34.08
C ARG A 110 -29.11 57.51 -33.75
N HIS A 111 -28.21 58.37 -34.22
CA HIS A 111 -28.36 59.82 -34.06
C HIS A 111 -29.37 60.47 -35.03
N GLY A 112 -30.30 59.68 -35.57
CA GLY A 112 -31.55 60.13 -36.18
C GLY A 112 -32.75 59.90 -35.25
N VAL A 113 -33.01 60.85 -34.34
CA VAL A 113 -34.34 61.29 -33.87
C VAL A 113 -35.22 60.32 -33.02
N THR A 114 -35.76 60.89 -31.93
CA THR A 114 -36.88 60.48 -31.04
C THR A 114 -36.62 59.59 -29.81
N ASP A 115 -36.37 60.25 -28.68
CA ASP A 115 -37.26 60.45 -27.52
C ASP A 115 -38.08 59.28 -26.87
N VAL A 116 -38.02 59.29 -25.52
CA VAL A 116 -38.99 58.81 -24.51
C VAL A 116 -38.95 57.35 -23.97
N ALA A 117 -38.81 57.30 -22.63
CA ALA A 117 -39.32 56.34 -21.63
C ALA A 117 -38.52 55.08 -21.23
N GLY A 118 -38.10 55.06 -19.94
CA GLY A 118 -38.65 54.07 -19.01
C GLY A 118 -37.72 53.04 -18.35
N ARG A 119 -37.34 53.34 -17.09
CA ARG A 119 -37.51 52.47 -15.88
C ARG A 119 -36.61 51.22 -15.65
N LEU A 120 -35.61 51.44 -14.78
CA LEU A 120 -34.97 50.63 -13.70
C LEU A 120 -34.70 49.10 -13.83
N PRO A 121 -33.50 48.62 -13.39
CA PRO A 121 -33.12 47.20 -13.31
C PRO A 121 -33.38 46.56 -11.93
N MET A 122 -33.83 45.30 -11.92
CA MET A 122 -33.90 44.43 -10.73
C MET A 122 -32.68 43.50 -10.70
N GLY A 123 -31.79 43.71 -9.72
CA GLY A 123 -30.65 42.83 -9.46
C GLY A 123 -31.07 41.60 -8.65
N LEU A 124 -30.87 40.41 -9.20
CA LEU A 124 -30.87 39.15 -8.47
C LEU A 124 -29.42 38.76 -8.17
N GLY A 125 -28.99 38.99 -6.93
CA GLY A 125 -27.73 38.48 -6.40
C GLY A 125 -27.80 36.96 -6.26
N GLN A 126 -27.05 36.24 -7.08
CA GLN A 126 -26.86 34.80 -6.93
C GLN A 126 -25.88 34.55 -5.78
N MET A 127 -26.37 33.86 -4.74
CA MET A 127 -25.56 33.36 -3.63
C MET A 127 -24.72 32.19 -4.12
N ASN A 128 -23.41 32.29 -3.92
CA ASN A 128 -22.40 31.31 -4.31
C ASN A 128 -22.48 30.07 -3.41
N GLN A 129 -22.95 28.94 -3.96
CA GLN A 129 -23.14 27.66 -3.26
C GLN A 129 -21.87 26.78 -3.23
N ASN A 130 -20.72 27.26 -3.72
CA ASN A 130 -19.55 26.40 -3.99
C ASN A 130 -18.67 26.04 -2.77
N LYS A 131 -19.19 26.09 -1.53
CA LYS A 131 -18.35 25.89 -0.32
C LYS A 131 -18.70 24.65 0.52
N VAL A 132 -19.69 23.85 0.14
CA VAL A 132 -20.16 22.70 0.95
C VAL A 132 -19.58 21.35 0.47
N ASP A 133 -19.03 21.27 -0.74
CA ASP A 133 -18.69 19.97 -1.35
C ASP A 133 -17.24 19.49 -1.07
N ASP A 134 -16.40 20.32 -0.45
CA ASP A 134 -14.98 20.00 -0.31
C ASP A 134 -14.67 19.08 0.89
N ALA A 135 -15.51 19.13 1.94
CA ALA A 135 -15.38 18.24 3.09
C ALA A 135 -15.73 16.77 2.74
N GLY A 136 -16.65 16.57 1.79
CA GLY A 136 -17.03 15.23 1.31
C GLY A 136 -15.97 14.56 0.44
N LYS A 137 -15.09 15.33 -0.21
CA LYS A 137 -13.99 14.81 -1.04
C LYS A 137 -12.80 14.30 -0.22
N GLN A 138 -12.59 14.86 0.98
CA GLN A 138 -11.47 14.51 1.87
C GLN A 138 -11.67 13.16 2.58
N ALA A 139 -12.91 12.72 2.79
CA ALA A 139 -13.22 11.43 3.44
C ALA A 139 -12.64 10.22 2.66
N TRP A 140 -12.51 10.35 1.34
CA TRP A 140 -12.01 9.28 0.45
C TRP A 140 -10.49 9.15 0.42
N GLN A 141 -9.75 10.02 1.12
CA GLN A 141 -8.28 9.98 1.20
C GLN A 141 -7.74 9.58 2.57
N GLN A 142 -8.60 9.21 3.52
CA GLN A 142 -8.15 8.85 4.85
C GLN A 142 -7.32 7.56 4.85
N GLN A 143 -6.16 7.65 5.47
CA GLN A 143 -5.23 6.54 5.65
C GLN A 143 -5.31 6.03 7.08
N THR A 144 -5.18 4.72 7.28
CA THR A 144 -5.24 4.14 8.62
C THR A 144 -4.05 4.55 9.47
N SER A 145 -2.86 4.73 8.89
CA SER A 145 -1.69 5.28 9.60
C SER A 145 -1.82 6.74 10.02
N GLN A 146 -2.67 7.52 9.34
CA GLN A 146 -2.94 8.92 9.73
C GLN A 146 -3.83 8.99 10.96
N MET A 147 -4.79 8.07 11.09
CA MET A 147 -5.75 8.07 12.20
C MET A 147 -5.29 7.24 13.39
N TYR A 148 -4.56 6.15 13.13
CA TYR A 148 -4.13 5.19 14.13
C TYR A 148 -2.63 4.95 14.06
N ARG A 149 -2.04 4.60 15.20
CA ARG A 149 -0.66 4.13 15.23
C ARG A 149 -0.58 2.72 14.64
N THR A 150 -0.22 2.64 13.37
CA THR A 150 -0.04 1.37 12.66
C THR A 150 1.40 0.88 12.78
N SER A 151 1.59 -0.43 12.60
CA SER A 151 2.91 -0.97 12.31
C SER A 151 3.29 -0.56 10.89
N GLY A 152 4.45 0.08 10.67
CA GLY A 152 4.84 0.70 9.39
C GLY A 152 4.97 -0.21 8.16
N HIS A 153 4.51 -1.46 8.22
CA HIS A 153 4.50 -2.44 7.13
C HIS A 153 3.07 -2.91 6.76
N LEU A 154 2.05 -2.10 7.03
CA LEU A 154 0.67 -2.46 6.69
C LEU A 154 0.48 -2.50 5.16
N PRO A 155 -0.08 -3.58 4.59
CA PRO A 155 -0.38 -3.64 3.16
C PRO A 155 -1.26 -2.47 2.70
N GLN A 156 -1.00 -1.96 1.50
CA GLN A 156 -1.69 -0.81 0.92
C GLN A 156 -3.22 -0.92 0.96
N ARG A 157 -3.76 -2.13 0.77
CA ARG A 157 -5.21 -2.38 0.82
C ARG A 157 -5.83 -2.11 2.20
N PHE A 158 -5.07 -2.31 3.27
CA PHE A 158 -5.52 -2.04 4.64
C PHE A 158 -5.14 -0.62 5.06
N GLU A 159 -4.11 -0.04 4.45
CA GLU A 159 -3.74 1.36 4.63
C GLU A 159 -4.80 2.32 4.08
N LYS A 160 -5.36 1.96 2.92
CA LYS A 160 -6.33 2.77 2.17
C LYS A 160 -7.57 1.92 1.88
N PRO A 161 -8.58 1.89 2.77
CA PRO A 161 -9.78 1.08 2.59
C PRO A 161 -10.58 1.47 1.33
N ALA A 162 -10.45 2.72 0.87
CA ALA A 162 -11.02 3.19 -0.40
C ALA A 162 -10.53 2.42 -1.64
N LEU A 163 -9.40 1.71 -1.56
CA LEU A 163 -8.91 0.85 -2.65
C LEU A 163 -9.71 -0.45 -2.78
N TRP A 164 -10.53 -0.81 -1.80
CA TRP A 164 -11.37 -1.99 -1.90
C TRP A 164 -12.48 -1.70 -2.91
N ARG A 165 -12.53 -2.53 -3.97
CA ARG A 165 -13.62 -2.53 -4.93
C ARG A 165 -14.85 -3.17 -4.29
N TYR A 166 -15.57 -2.37 -3.53
CA TYR A 166 -16.75 -2.81 -2.80
C TYR A 166 -18.01 -2.37 -3.56
N GLU A 167 -18.72 -3.35 -4.11
CA GLU A 167 -19.96 -3.14 -4.87
C GLU A 167 -21.17 -3.40 -3.98
N ILE A 168 -21.84 -2.33 -3.55
CA ILE A 168 -23.09 -2.45 -2.81
C ILE A 168 -24.20 -2.85 -3.78
N GLN A 169 -24.73 -4.06 -3.59
CA GLN A 169 -25.90 -4.54 -4.32
C GLN A 169 -27.13 -3.77 -3.87
N ARG A 170 -27.66 -2.93 -4.76
CA ARG A 170 -28.89 -2.16 -4.49
C ARG A 170 -30.10 -3.07 -4.70
N SER A 171 -30.70 -3.50 -3.60
CA SER A 171 -32.00 -4.18 -3.61
C SER A 171 -33.14 -3.18 -3.41
N HIS A 172 -34.32 -3.54 -3.89
CA HIS A 172 -35.51 -2.74 -3.69
C HIS A 172 -35.86 -2.70 -2.19
N PRO A 173 -36.13 -1.52 -1.60
CA PRO A 173 -36.30 -1.38 -0.15
C PRO A 173 -37.45 -2.23 0.42
N LEU A 174 -38.51 -2.48 -0.35
CA LEU A 174 -39.62 -3.37 0.07
C LEU A 174 -39.28 -4.87 0.02
N TYR A 175 -38.20 -5.26 -0.64
CA TYR A 175 -37.77 -6.65 -0.83
C TYR A 175 -36.40 -6.92 -0.22
N THR A 176 -36.03 -6.19 0.84
CA THR A 176 -34.81 -6.44 1.60
C THR A 176 -35.00 -7.59 2.58
N THR A 177 -34.09 -8.55 2.57
CA THR A 177 -34.02 -9.60 3.59
C THR A 177 -32.94 -9.25 4.62
N THR A 178 -32.99 -9.88 5.80
CA THR A 178 -31.93 -9.74 6.83
C THR A 178 -30.57 -10.23 6.34
N ALA A 179 -30.55 -11.22 5.44
CA ALA A 179 -29.32 -11.66 4.79
C ALA A 179 -28.72 -10.58 3.87
N GLY A 180 -29.55 -9.68 3.34
CA GLY A 180 -29.10 -8.55 2.55
C GLY A 180 -28.39 -7.47 3.37
N ASP A 181 -28.50 -7.49 4.71
CA ASP A 181 -27.81 -6.54 5.60
C ASP A 181 -26.29 -6.76 5.64
N TYR A 182 -25.86 -8.00 5.41
CA TYR A 182 -24.44 -8.31 5.31
C TYR A 182 -23.84 -7.60 4.10
N GLY A 183 -22.82 -6.80 4.38
CA GLY A 183 -22.09 -6.11 3.34
C GLY A 183 -22.80 -4.95 2.67
N LYS A 184 -23.74 -4.30 3.37
CA LYS A 184 -24.33 -3.03 2.91
C LYS A 184 -23.40 -1.83 3.00
N PHE A 185 -22.34 -1.91 3.81
CA PHE A 185 -21.50 -0.77 4.14
C PHE A 185 -20.07 -0.96 3.62
N HIS A 186 -19.48 0.14 3.14
CA HIS A 186 -18.08 0.17 2.77
C HIS A 186 -17.18 0.08 4.01
N PRO A 187 -16.04 -0.61 3.89
CA PRO A 187 -15.05 -0.63 4.96
C PRO A 187 -14.48 0.77 5.20
N THR A 188 -14.27 1.10 6.47
CA THR A 188 -13.70 2.38 6.91
C THR A 188 -12.34 2.19 7.57
N VAL A 189 -11.60 3.29 7.77
CA VAL A 189 -10.29 3.26 8.45
C VAL A 189 -10.36 2.73 9.87
N HIS A 190 -11.53 2.82 10.51
CA HIS A 190 -11.78 2.38 11.89
C HIS A 190 -11.97 0.85 12.01
N GLU A 191 -12.27 0.18 10.90
CA GLU A 191 -12.44 -1.27 10.84
C GLU A 191 -11.15 -1.98 10.38
N MET A 192 -10.19 -1.23 9.84
CA MET A 192 -8.94 -1.77 9.35
C MET A 192 -7.99 -2.17 10.49
N PRO A 193 -7.22 -3.26 10.33
CA PRO A 193 -6.25 -3.67 11.34
C PRO A 193 -5.05 -2.71 11.39
N THR A 194 -4.51 -2.50 12.58
CA THR A 194 -3.30 -1.68 12.78
C THR A 194 -2.00 -2.43 12.49
N ALA A 195 -2.04 -3.76 12.44
CA ALA A 195 -0.92 -4.63 12.08
C ALA A 195 -1.37 -5.85 11.29
N PHE A 196 -0.54 -6.30 10.33
CA PHE A 196 -0.85 -7.47 9.50
C PHE A 196 0.36 -8.41 9.39
N HIS A 197 0.21 -9.62 9.93
CA HIS A 197 1.25 -10.64 9.95
C HIS A 197 0.98 -11.72 8.89
N GLY A 198 1.11 -11.34 7.61
CA GLY A 198 0.92 -12.27 6.51
C GLY A 198 2.07 -13.28 6.39
N GLN A 199 1.75 -14.58 6.36
CA GLN A 199 2.74 -15.62 6.10
C GLN A 199 2.94 -15.80 4.59
N SER A 200 4.18 -15.72 4.12
CA SER A 200 4.49 -15.99 2.71
C SER A 200 4.78 -17.47 2.49
N SER A 201 3.99 -18.14 1.64
CA SER A 201 4.26 -19.52 1.21
C SER A 201 5.22 -19.60 0.00
N LYS A 202 5.95 -18.51 -0.32
CA LYS A 202 6.81 -18.44 -1.52
C LYS A 202 7.86 -19.56 -1.55
N PHE A 203 8.46 -19.86 -0.39
CA PHE A 203 9.43 -20.96 -0.25
C PHE A 203 8.77 -22.32 -0.48
N SER A 204 7.70 -22.64 0.24
CA SER A 204 7.05 -23.95 0.15
C SER A 204 6.31 -24.17 -1.16
N LYS A 205 5.91 -23.11 -1.89
CA LYS A 205 5.17 -23.22 -3.15
C LYS A 205 5.90 -24.05 -4.20
N HIS A 206 7.23 -23.88 -4.34
CA HIS A 206 7.99 -24.67 -5.30
C HIS A 206 8.12 -26.14 -4.86
N LEU A 207 8.16 -26.41 -3.56
CA LEU A 207 8.21 -27.78 -3.02
C LEU A 207 6.87 -28.49 -3.21
N ASN A 208 5.76 -27.77 -3.02
CA ASN A 208 4.41 -28.31 -3.16
C ASN A 208 4.11 -28.75 -4.61
N GLN A 209 4.78 -28.15 -5.61
CA GLN A 209 4.63 -28.57 -7.01
C GLN A 209 5.25 -29.94 -7.31
N ALA A 210 6.30 -30.33 -6.58
CA ALA A 210 7.01 -31.59 -6.81
C ALA A 210 6.26 -32.83 -6.29
N GLY A 211 5.14 -32.64 -5.58
CA GLY A 211 4.34 -33.71 -5.01
C GLY A 211 5.02 -34.41 -3.83
N PRO A 212 4.50 -35.57 -3.39
CA PRO A 212 5.05 -36.31 -2.27
C PRO A 212 6.47 -36.81 -2.54
N TYR A 213 7.37 -36.69 -1.55
CA TYR A 213 8.71 -37.24 -1.62
C TYR A 213 8.69 -38.76 -1.83
N ARG A 214 9.56 -39.27 -2.71
CA ARG A 214 9.79 -40.70 -2.93
C ARG A 214 11.26 -41.01 -2.79
N ASN A 215 11.58 -42.08 -2.06
CA ASN A 215 12.93 -42.62 -2.01
C ASN A 215 13.15 -43.63 -3.14
N CYS A 216 14.08 -43.33 -4.05
CA CYS A 216 14.49 -44.22 -5.15
C CYS A 216 15.96 -44.66 -5.03
N SER A 217 16.55 -44.62 -3.83
CA SER A 217 17.94 -45.06 -3.61
C SER A 217 18.07 -46.58 -3.75
N LEU A 218 19.16 -47.04 -4.38
CA LEU A 218 19.52 -48.47 -4.43
C LEU A 218 20.21 -48.87 -3.11
N ASN A 219 19.76 -49.96 -2.49
CA ASN A 219 20.52 -50.60 -1.41
C ASN A 219 21.72 -51.34 -2.00
N ILE A 220 22.87 -50.68 -2.01
CA ILE A 220 24.15 -51.33 -2.27
C ILE A 220 24.56 -52.10 -1.01
N LYS A 221 24.69 -53.42 -1.16
CA LYS A 221 25.22 -54.37 -0.16
C LYS A 221 26.69 -54.64 -0.42
#